data_AF-A0A951Z768-F1
#
_entry.id   AF-A0A951Z768-F1
#
_cell.length_a   1.000
_cell.length_b   1.000
_cell.length_c   1.000
_cell.angle_alpha   90.00
_cell.angle_beta   90.00
_cell.angle_gamma   90.00
#
_symmetry.space_group_name_H-M   'P 1'
#
loop_
_entity.id
_entity.type
_entity.pdbx_description
1 polymer ?
#
loop_
_entity_poly.entity_id
_entity_poly.type
_entity_poly.pdbx_seq_one_letter_code
_entity_poly.pdbx_strand_id
1 'polypeptide(L)'
;MNHSFFSKLARTAASALAFAVAAGVHALTLDELKQMVKELEAIAVKHPDYAYPIECEIVDRPVINAHATAIYKGEGEKPQAKMVVFTGLVDFMNDDKDLIRAVVAHEVSHLACGHVSPSEPVARDLSQFWTRTQELEADATGAMLLQRSGHSKDHMAQMLLKLDEARGRTGSWI
;
A
#
# COMPACT_ATOMS: atom_id res chain seq x y z
N MET A 1 15.23 -41.84 -63.96
CA MET A 1 15.00 -40.81 -64.99
C MET A 1 14.01 -39.79 -64.44
N ASN A 2 14.27 -38.51 -64.73
CA ASN A 2 13.52 -37.30 -64.36
C ASN A 2 13.78 -36.81 -62.91
N HIS A 3 14.82 -35.99 -62.65
CA HIS A 3 15.07 -34.58 -62.98
C HIS A 3 14.23 -33.56 -62.21
N SER A 4 14.96 -32.56 -61.68
CA SER A 4 14.53 -31.18 -61.38
C SER A 4 14.13 -30.90 -59.93
N PHE A 5 14.60 -29.89 -59.19
CA PHE A 5 15.63 -28.85 -59.31
C PHE A 5 15.53 -27.98 -58.03
N PHE A 6 16.64 -27.40 -57.53
CA PHE A 6 16.75 -26.21 -56.64
C PHE A 6 16.07 -26.27 -55.25
N SER A 7 16.46 -25.55 -54.18
CA SER A 7 17.60 -24.69 -53.87
C SER A 7 17.65 -24.50 -52.35
N LYS A 8 18.87 -24.34 -51.84
CA LYS A 8 19.29 -23.62 -50.63
C LYS A 8 18.28 -22.65 -49.94
N LEU A 9 18.37 -22.69 -48.60
CA LEU A 9 18.16 -21.63 -47.61
C LEU A 9 16.77 -20.98 -47.51
N ALA A 10 16.09 -21.26 -46.39
CA ALA A 10 15.53 -20.22 -45.55
C ALA A 10 15.49 -20.73 -44.10
N ARG A 11 16.37 -20.19 -43.24
CA ARG A 11 16.20 -20.28 -41.79
C ARG A 11 14.96 -19.46 -41.44
N THR A 12 13.83 -20.11 -41.22
CA THR A 12 12.70 -19.49 -40.55
C THR A 12 12.92 -19.63 -39.05
N ALA A 13 13.55 -18.62 -38.45
CA ALA A 13 13.41 -18.39 -37.02
C ALA A 13 11.92 -18.08 -36.78
N ALA A 14 11.18 -19.07 -36.27
CA ALA A 14 9.84 -18.84 -35.77
C ALA A 14 9.98 -17.94 -34.54
N SER A 15 9.55 -16.70 -34.73
CA SER A 15 9.47 -15.64 -33.74
C SER A 15 8.78 -16.16 -32.48
N ALA A 16 9.53 -16.30 -31.39
CA ALA A 16 8.94 -16.35 -30.06
C ALA A 16 8.33 -14.97 -29.84
N LEU A 17 7.00 -14.88 -29.93
CA LEU A 17 6.24 -13.71 -29.51
C LEU A 17 6.50 -13.55 -28.00
N ALA A 18 7.53 -12.79 -27.65
CA ALA A 18 7.67 -12.25 -26.32
C ALA A 18 6.51 -11.27 -26.15
N PHE A 19 5.45 -11.68 -25.45
CA PHE A 19 4.61 -10.72 -24.75
C PHE A 19 5.46 -10.17 -23.60
N ALA A 20 6.33 -9.22 -23.92
CA ALA A 20 6.74 -8.23 -22.95
C ALA A 20 5.47 -7.45 -22.64
N VAL A 21 4.78 -7.83 -21.56
CA VAL A 21 3.86 -6.89 -20.91
C VAL A 21 4.73 -5.68 -20.61
N ALA A 22 4.47 -4.58 -21.32
CA ALA A 22 5.12 -3.32 -21.06
C ALA A 22 4.97 -3.06 -19.55
N ALA A 23 6.08 -3.03 -18.82
CA ALA A 23 6.09 -2.57 -17.45
C ALA A 23 5.53 -1.14 -17.49
N GLY A 24 4.27 -1.02 -17.08
CA GLY A 24 3.55 0.23 -17.02
C GLY A 24 4.33 1.21 -16.16
N VAL A 25 4.44 2.42 -16.67
CA VAL A 25 5.22 3.52 -16.12
C VAL A 25 4.58 3.96 -14.80
N HIS A 26 5.31 3.70 -13.71
CA HIS A 26 5.08 4.05 -12.29
C HIS A 26 4.11 3.14 -11.51
N ALA A 27 4.71 2.25 -10.72
CA ALA A 27 4.08 1.52 -9.62
C ALA A 27 4.87 1.83 -8.33
N LEU A 28 4.18 1.98 -7.19
CA LEU A 28 4.79 2.11 -5.87
C LEU A 28 5.87 1.05 -5.64
N THR A 29 7.11 1.49 -5.45
CA THR A 29 8.20 0.60 -5.09
C THR A 29 8.26 0.40 -3.57
N LEU A 30 8.84 -0.72 -3.13
CA LEU A 30 9.03 -0.96 -1.69
C LEU A 30 9.92 0.11 -1.03
N ASP A 31 10.89 0.66 -1.76
CA ASP A 31 11.77 1.71 -1.23
C ASP A 31 11.04 3.05 -1.10
N GLU A 32 10.13 3.38 -2.04
CA GLU A 32 9.24 4.53 -1.89
C GLU A 32 8.32 4.37 -0.68
N LEU A 33 7.71 3.20 -0.49
CA LEU A 33 6.87 2.92 0.69
C LEU A 33 7.67 3.06 1.99
N LYS A 34 8.87 2.46 2.05
CA LYS A 34 9.76 2.58 3.21
C LYS A 34 10.15 4.03 3.48
N GLN A 35 10.39 4.81 2.45
CA GLN A 35 10.74 6.22 2.59
C GLN A 35 9.56 7.03 3.15
N MET A 36 8.34 6.84 2.61
CA MET A 36 7.12 7.46 3.15
C MET A 36 6.89 7.10 4.62
N VAL A 37 6.98 5.81 4.95
CA VAL A 37 6.79 5.34 6.33
C VAL A 37 7.86 5.92 7.25
N LYS A 38 9.13 5.95 6.84
CA LYS A 38 10.23 6.53 7.62
C LYS A 38 10.02 8.01 7.91
N GLU A 39 9.58 8.79 6.92
CA GLU A 39 9.27 10.22 7.09
C GLU A 39 8.16 10.44 8.12
N LEU A 40 7.10 9.65 8.06
CA LEU A 40 5.96 9.73 8.98
C LEU A 40 6.32 9.21 10.39
N GLU A 41 7.03 8.07 10.48
CA GLU A 41 7.49 7.45 11.74
C GLU A 41 8.46 8.34 12.53
N ALA A 42 9.25 9.16 11.83
CA ALA A 42 10.14 10.13 12.46
C ALA A 42 9.38 11.21 13.25
N ILE A 43 8.10 11.43 12.93
CA ILE A 43 7.27 12.49 13.48
C ILE A 43 6.19 11.93 14.41
N ALA A 44 5.70 10.73 14.11
CA ALA A 44 4.68 10.04 14.88
C ALA A 44 5.15 9.69 16.30
N VAL A 45 4.20 9.71 17.24
CA VAL A 45 4.43 9.17 18.58
C VAL A 45 4.57 7.66 18.45
N LYS A 46 5.65 7.11 19.02
CA LYS A 46 5.87 5.66 19.05
C LYS A 46 5.09 5.08 20.23
N HIS A 47 3.99 4.38 19.94
CA HIS A 47 3.25 3.67 20.97
C HIS A 47 4.13 2.60 21.62
N PRO A 48 4.19 2.50 22.96
CA PRO A 48 5.16 1.66 23.67
C PRO A 48 4.97 0.15 23.45
N ASP A 49 3.80 -0.28 22.98
CA ASP A 49 3.46 -1.70 22.82
C ASP A 49 4.09 -2.35 21.58
N TYR A 50 4.66 -1.57 20.66
CA TYR A 50 5.22 -2.10 19.42
C TYR A 50 6.74 -1.98 19.35
N ALA A 51 7.36 -2.86 18.57
CA ALA A 51 8.73 -2.72 18.12
C ALA A 51 8.80 -1.87 16.84
N TYR A 52 9.89 -1.11 16.72
CA TYR A 52 10.19 -0.18 15.62
C TYR A 52 11.62 -0.46 15.09
N PRO A 53 11.96 -0.12 13.84
CA PRO A 53 11.19 0.65 12.85
C PRO A 53 9.97 -0.11 12.32
N ILE A 54 9.01 0.60 11.71
CA ILE A 54 7.84 -0.02 11.07
C ILE A 54 8.32 -0.81 9.84
N GLU A 55 8.11 -2.13 9.83
CA GLU A 55 8.41 -2.97 8.66
C GLU A 55 7.42 -2.65 7.53
N CYS A 56 7.85 -2.74 6.27
CA CYS A 56 6.99 -2.43 5.12
C CYS A 56 6.88 -3.65 4.20
N GLU A 57 5.69 -3.88 3.65
CA GLU A 57 5.42 -4.91 2.65
C GLU A 57 4.47 -4.39 1.56
N ILE A 58 4.76 -4.75 0.31
CA ILE A 58 3.81 -4.62 -0.80
C ILE A 58 3.37 -6.02 -1.18
N VAL A 59 2.06 -6.26 -1.17
CA VAL A 59 1.47 -7.55 -1.53
C VAL A 59 0.84 -7.43 -2.91
N ASP A 60 1.23 -8.31 -3.82
CA ASP A 60 0.59 -8.42 -5.13
C ASP A 60 -0.81 -9.03 -4.98
N ARG A 61 -1.81 -8.17 -4.87
CA ARG A 61 -3.22 -8.52 -4.72
C ARG A 61 -4.09 -7.40 -5.30
N PRO A 62 -4.99 -7.71 -6.24
CA PRO A 62 -5.77 -6.69 -6.98
C PRO A 62 -6.93 -6.08 -6.17
N VAL A 63 -6.98 -6.31 -4.86
CA VAL A 63 -8.03 -5.76 -3.98
C VAL A 63 -7.54 -4.42 -3.42
N ILE A 64 -8.42 -3.42 -3.37
CA ILE A 64 -8.14 -2.11 -2.77
C ILE A 64 -8.00 -2.29 -1.25
N ASN A 65 -6.77 -2.27 -0.74
CA ASN A 65 -6.49 -2.41 0.69
C ASN A 65 -5.08 -1.90 1.04
N ALA A 66 -4.96 -1.33 2.23
CA ALA A 66 -3.73 -1.19 2.99
C ALA A 66 -4.07 -1.33 4.47
N HIS A 67 -3.12 -1.77 5.28
CA HIS A 67 -3.33 -1.87 6.73
C HIS A 67 -2.02 -1.76 7.51
N ALA A 68 -2.13 -1.21 8.72
CA ALA A 68 -1.16 -1.43 9.77
C ALA A 68 -1.47 -2.70 10.59
N THR A 69 -0.43 -3.41 11.01
CA THR A 69 -0.52 -4.57 11.88
C THR A 69 0.67 -4.64 12.85
N ALA A 70 0.56 -5.50 13.86
CA ALA A 70 1.60 -5.77 14.83
C ALA A 70 1.78 -7.29 14.96
N ILE A 71 2.90 -7.81 14.44
CA ILE A 71 3.15 -9.25 14.33
C ILE A 71 3.91 -9.75 15.56
N TYR A 72 3.34 -10.73 16.25
CA TYR A 72 4.02 -11.38 17.39
C TYR A 72 5.29 -12.10 16.94
N LYS A 73 6.40 -11.89 17.67
CA LYS A 73 7.72 -12.49 17.38
C LYS A 73 8.13 -13.59 18.37
N GLY A 74 7.51 -13.63 19.55
CA GLY A 74 7.83 -14.60 20.59
C GLY A 74 7.50 -14.09 22.00
N GLU A 75 7.60 -14.98 22.99
CA GLU A 75 7.32 -14.65 24.39
C GLU A 75 8.29 -13.61 24.93
N GLY A 76 7.74 -12.54 25.52
CA GLY A 76 8.52 -11.42 26.06
C GLY A 76 8.99 -10.39 25.01
N GLU A 77 8.75 -10.63 23.72
CA GLU A 77 9.08 -9.68 22.66
C GLU A 77 7.91 -8.76 22.32
N LYS A 78 8.20 -7.48 22.07
CA LYS A 78 7.18 -6.54 21.57
C LYS A 78 6.77 -6.95 20.15
N PRO A 79 5.46 -6.99 19.85
CA PRO A 79 4.96 -7.18 18.49
C PRO A 79 5.60 -6.19 17.51
N GLN A 80 6.04 -6.69 16.36
CA GLN A 80 6.67 -5.89 15.32
C GLN A 80 5.62 -5.10 14.54
N ALA A 81 5.69 -3.77 14.60
CA ALA A 81 4.84 -2.90 13.78
C ALA A 81 5.13 -3.12 12.29
N LYS A 82 4.08 -3.19 11.48
CA LYS A 82 4.20 -3.45 10.05
C LYS A 82 3.12 -2.71 9.26
N MET A 83 3.54 -2.09 8.15
CA MET A 83 2.71 -1.43 7.16
C MET A 83 2.61 -2.31 5.91
N VAL A 84 1.40 -2.57 5.44
CA VAL A 84 1.16 -3.41 4.27
C VAL A 84 0.30 -2.67 3.25
N VAL A 85 0.73 -2.63 1.99
CA VAL A 85 -0.02 -2.02 0.87
C VAL A 85 -0.29 -3.08 -0.20
N PHE A 86 -1.52 -3.17 -0.71
CA PHE A 86 -1.84 -4.08 -1.81
C PHE A 86 -1.74 -3.36 -3.16
N THR A 87 -1.32 -4.07 -4.21
CA THR A 87 -1.22 -3.51 -5.57
C THR A 87 -2.54 -2.92 -6.07
N GLY A 88 -3.68 -3.52 -5.72
CA GLY A 88 -5.00 -2.99 -6.05
C GLY A 88 -5.30 -1.59 -5.49
N LEU A 89 -4.71 -1.20 -4.35
CA LEU A 89 -4.82 0.18 -3.85
C LEU A 89 -4.02 1.15 -4.73
N VAL A 90 -2.80 0.76 -5.10
CA VAL A 90 -1.91 1.59 -5.94
C VAL A 90 -2.55 1.86 -7.29
N ASP A 91 -3.10 0.81 -7.92
CA ASP A 91 -3.82 0.91 -9.19
C ASP A 91 -5.05 1.81 -9.07
N PHE A 92 -5.84 1.66 -7.99
CA PHE A 92 -7.04 2.48 -7.77
C PHE A 92 -6.73 3.97 -7.56
N MET A 93 -5.59 4.26 -6.93
CA MET A 93 -5.09 5.62 -6.77
C MET A 93 -4.38 6.15 -8.03
N ASN A 94 -4.31 5.39 -9.12
CA ASN A 94 -3.57 5.72 -10.35
C ASN A 94 -2.11 6.09 -10.08
N ASP A 95 -1.46 5.37 -9.15
CA ASP A 95 -0.11 5.65 -8.64
C ASP A 95 0.09 7.08 -8.08
N ASP A 96 -0.99 7.77 -7.70
CA ASP A 96 -0.93 9.07 -7.02
C ASP A 96 -0.24 8.91 -5.65
N LYS A 97 1.05 9.28 -5.61
CA LYS A 97 1.90 9.15 -4.41
C LYS A 97 1.41 9.99 -3.25
N ASP A 98 0.69 11.08 -3.50
CA ASP A 98 0.18 11.94 -2.44
C ASP A 98 -1.06 11.33 -1.77
N LEU A 99 -1.96 10.72 -2.55
CA LEU A 99 -3.08 9.95 -2.02
C LEU A 99 -2.62 8.65 -1.35
N ILE A 100 -1.64 7.95 -1.93
CA ILE A 100 -1.03 6.77 -1.31
C ILE A 100 -0.38 7.15 0.02
N ARG A 101 0.39 8.26 0.07
CA ARG A 101 0.98 8.75 1.32
C ARG A 101 -0.09 9.10 2.35
N ALA A 102 -1.25 9.64 1.95
CA ALA A 102 -2.35 9.89 2.87
C ALA A 102 -2.92 8.60 3.48
N VAL A 103 -3.05 7.51 2.69
CA VAL A 103 -3.39 6.18 3.24
C VAL A 103 -2.33 5.69 4.21
N VAL A 104 -1.05 5.77 3.83
CA VAL A 104 0.06 5.38 4.72
C VAL A 104 0.05 6.20 6.02
N ALA A 105 -0.25 7.50 5.97
CA ALA A 105 -0.35 8.34 7.14
C ALA A 105 -1.51 7.96 8.07
N HIS A 106 -2.66 7.57 7.50
CA HIS A 106 -3.79 7.03 8.26
C HIS A 106 -3.39 5.71 8.96
N GLU A 107 -2.77 4.77 8.25
CA GLU A 107 -2.34 3.48 8.83
C GLU A 107 -1.24 3.63 9.90
N VAL A 108 -0.24 4.49 9.66
CA VAL A 108 0.77 4.83 10.68
C VAL A 108 0.12 5.47 11.92
N SER A 109 -1.00 6.18 11.75
CA SER A 109 -1.73 6.76 12.88
C SER A 109 -2.45 5.71 13.73
N HIS A 110 -2.94 4.61 13.14
CA HIS A 110 -3.45 3.48 13.92
C HIS A 110 -2.38 2.87 14.84
N LEU A 111 -1.12 2.81 14.39
CA LEU A 111 0.00 2.41 15.25
C LEU A 111 0.32 3.49 16.29
N ALA A 112 0.35 4.76 15.91
CA ALA A 112 0.69 5.85 16.84
C ALA A 112 -0.33 5.97 17.98
N CYS A 113 -1.62 5.77 17.69
CA CYS A 113 -2.71 5.83 18.66
C CYS A 113 -2.96 4.51 19.42
N GLY A 114 -2.18 3.46 19.13
CA GLY A 114 -2.35 2.17 19.82
C GLY A 114 -3.64 1.42 19.44
N HIS A 115 -4.21 1.69 18.27
CA HIS A 115 -5.42 1.02 17.80
C HIS A 115 -5.15 -0.43 17.40
N VAL A 116 -3.93 -0.73 16.94
CA VAL A 116 -3.55 -2.04 16.42
C VAL A 116 -3.45 -3.07 17.55
N SER A 117 -4.34 -4.07 17.53
CA SER A 117 -4.19 -5.25 18.39
C SER A 117 -3.18 -6.22 17.77
N PRO A 118 -2.23 -6.76 18.56
CA PRO A 118 -1.31 -7.77 18.06
C PRO A 118 -2.07 -9.00 17.56
N SER A 119 -1.72 -9.48 16.37
CA SER A 119 -2.24 -10.76 15.86
C SER A 119 -1.13 -11.79 15.78
N GLU A 120 -1.48 -13.05 16.04
CA GLU A 120 -0.70 -14.18 15.55
C GLU A 120 -0.57 -14.06 14.02
N PRO A 121 0.49 -14.60 13.39
CA PRO A 121 0.70 -14.52 11.93
C PRO A 121 -0.42 -15.13 11.06
N VAL A 122 -1.44 -15.74 11.69
CA VAL A 122 -2.56 -16.40 11.02
C VAL A 122 -3.70 -15.40 10.83
N ALA A 123 -3.79 -14.89 9.60
CA ALA A 123 -4.84 -14.09 8.99
C ALA A 123 -6.16 -14.02 9.78
N ARG A 124 -6.25 -13.08 10.73
CA ARG A 124 -7.54 -12.48 11.07
C ARG A 124 -7.69 -11.29 10.16
N ASP A 125 -8.80 -11.26 9.43
CA ASP A 125 -9.16 -10.15 8.57
C ASP A 125 -9.28 -8.88 9.44
N LEU A 126 -8.22 -8.06 9.46
CA LEU A 126 -8.11 -6.86 10.30
C LEU A 126 -8.97 -5.70 9.78
N SER A 127 -9.66 -5.88 8.64
CA SER A 127 -10.47 -4.85 7.98
C SER A 127 -11.78 -4.46 8.70
N GLN A 128 -12.05 -5.00 9.90
CA GLN A 128 -13.36 -4.87 10.56
C GLN A 128 -13.36 -4.41 12.04
N PHE A 129 -12.23 -3.97 12.62
CA PHE A 129 -12.16 -3.82 14.09
C PHE A 129 -12.11 -2.39 14.65
N TRP A 130 -12.01 -1.35 13.84
CA TRP A 130 -11.89 0.02 14.36
C TRP A 130 -13.24 0.69 14.57
N THR A 131 -13.40 1.25 15.78
CA THR A 131 -14.56 2.07 16.10
C THR A 131 -14.52 3.38 15.30
N ARG A 132 -15.69 4.01 15.11
CA ARG A 132 -15.77 5.33 14.47
C ARG A 132 -14.85 6.36 15.13
N THR A 133 -14.68 6.31 16.45
CA THR A 133 -13.78 7.22 17.17
C THR A 133 -12.33 6.98 16.79
N GLN A 134 -11.91 5.72 16.70
CA GLN A 134 -10.54 5.36 16.31
C GLN A 134 -10.22 5.77 14.86
N GLU A 135 -11.18 5.62 13.94
CA GLU A 135 -11.05 6.10 12.56
C GLU A 135 -10.88 7.63 12.50
N LEU A 136 -11.73 8.38 13.24
CA LEU A 136 -11.62 9.83 13.30
C LEU A 136 -10.30 10.31 13.92
N GLU A 137 -9.80 9.59 14.92
CA GLU A 137 -8.51 9.87 15.53
C GLU A 137 -7.35 9.56 14.58
N ALA A 138 -7.44 8.47 13.82
CA ALA A 138 -6.46 8.12 12.80
C ALA A 138 -6.44 9.16 11.65
N ASP A 139 -7.61 9.62 11.20
CA ASP A 139 -7.74 10.68 10.19
C ASP A 139 -7.11 12.00 10.68
N ALA A 140 -7.46 12.43 11.89
CA ALA A 140 -6.96 13.67 12.47
C ALA A 140 -5.43 13.61 12.67
N THR A 141 -4.93 12.50 13.22
CA THR A 141 -3.50 12.29 13.44
C THR A 141 -2.76 12.21 12.11
N GLY A 142 -3.29 11.48 11.12
CA GLY A 142 -2.69 11.32 9.81
C GLY A 142 -2.60 12.64 9.04
N ALA A 143 -3.65 13.46 9.08
CA ALA A 143 -3.62 14.82 8.53
C ALA A 143 -2.54 15.69 9.21
N MET A 144 -2.36 15.54 10.52
CA MET A 144 -1.30 16.21 11.28
C MET A 144 0.10 15.72 10.88
N LEU A 145 0.28 14.41 10.66
CA LEU A 145 1.55 13.83 10.22
C LEU A 145 1.91 14.29 8.81
N LEU A 146 0.95 14.33 7.88
CA LEU A 146 1.13 14.90 6.54
C LEU A 146 1.61 16.35 6.62
N GLN A 147 0.92 17.19 7.40
CA GLN A 147 1.31 18.59 7.57
C GLN A 147 2.73 18.74 8.13
N ARG A 148 3.08 17.96 9.15
CA ARG A 148 4.39 18.04 9.81
C ARG A 148 5.53 17.45 8.97
N SER A 149 5.23 16.56 8.03
CA SER A 149 6.20 16.04 7.04
C SER A 149 6.33 16.93 5.81
N GLY A 150 5.62 18.05 5.73
CA GLY A 150 5.70 19.00 4.62
C GLY A 150 4.72 18.73 3.48
N HIS A 151 3.77 17.81 3.66
CA HIS A 151 2.71 17.51 2.70
C HIS A 151 1.41 18.24 3.05
N SER A 152 0.50 18.39 2.07
CA SER A 152 -0.80 19.00 2.34
C SER A 152 -1.65 18.08 3.21
N LYS A 153 -2.19 18.62 4.31
CA LYS A 153 -3.19 17.92 5.11
C LYS A 153 -4.48 17.62 4.34
N ASP A 154 -4.75 18.38 3.27
CA ASP A 154 -5.96 18.21 2.45
C ASP A 154 -5.92 16.89 1.68
N HIS A 155 -4.75 16.28 1.48
CA HIS A 155 -4.63 14.95 0.89
C HIS A 155 -5.37 13.88 1.70
N MET A 156 -5.55 14.06 3.02
CA MET A 156 -6.39 13.15 3.82
C MET A 156 -7.85 13.20 3.37
N ALA A 157 -8.41 14.39 3.21
CA ALA A 157 -9.79 14.55 2.76
C ALA A 157 -9.97 14.08 1.30
N GLN A 158 -9.01 14.39 0.42
CA GLN A 158 -9.02 13.93 -0.98
C GLN A 158 -8.95 12.40 -1.07
N MET A 159 -8.11 11.77 -0.24
CA MET A 159 -8.01 10.31 -0.14
C MET A 159 -9.34 9.69 0.31
N LEU A 160 -10.00 10.25 1.33
CA LEU A 160 -11.31 9.76 1.78
C LEU A 160 -12.38 9.90 0.70
N LEU A 161 -12.42 11.01 -0.03
CA LEU A 161 -13.32 11.21 -1.17
C LEU A 161 -13.03 10.18 -2.27
N LYS A 162 -11.75 9.91 -2.54
CA LYS A 162 -11.34 8.91 -3.53
C LYS A 162 -11.79 7.51 -3.13
N LEU A 163 -11.64 7.11 -1.87
CA LEU A 163 -12.13 5.82 -1.37
C LEU A 163 -13.66 5.68 -1.41
N ASP A 164 -14.42 6.78 -1.33
CA ASP A 164 -15.88 6.75 -1.45
C ASP A 164 -16.35 6.34 -2.87
N GLU A 165 -15.53 6.64 -3.90
CA GLU A 165 -15.77 6.17 -5.28
C GLU A 165 -15.80 4.63 -5.35
N ALA A 166 -14.91 3.95 -4.61
CA ALA A 166 -14.87 2.48 -4.56
C ALA A 166 -16.11 1.87 -3.89
N ARG A 167 -16.81 2.65 -3.05
CA ARG A 167 -18.05 2.23 -2.36
C ARG A 167 -19.31 2.48 -3.20
N GLY A 168 -19.15 2.95 -4.45
CA GLY A 168 -20.25 3.24 -5.36
C GLY A 168 -21.00 4.54 -5.05
N ARG A 169 -20.44 5.41 -4.20
CA ARG A 169 -20.98 6.75 -3.96
C ARG A 169 -20.22 7.74 -4.84
N THR A 170 -20.77 8.02 -6.02
CA THR A 170 -20.34 9.20 -6.78
C THR A 170 -20.90 10.43 -6.07
N GLY A 171 -20.00 11.26 -5.54
CA GLY A 171 -20.30 12.38 -4.65
C GLY A 171 -21.48 13.25 -5.10
N SER A 172 -22.47 13.37 -4.22
CA SER A 172 -23.44 14.47 -4.21
C SER A 172 -23.52 14.98 -2.78
N TRP A 173 -22.66 15.94 -2.47
CA TRP A 173 -22.75 16.76 -1.26
C TRP A 173 -22.72 18.25 -1.67
N ILE A 174 -23.57 18.61 -2.62
CA ILE A 174 -24.05 19.96 -2.88
C ILE A 174 -25.54 19.90 -3.24
#